data_AF-A0AAU9SEZ3-F1
#
_entry.id   AF-A0AAU9SEZ3-F1
#
_cell.length_a   1.000
_cell.length_b   1.000
_cell.length_c   1.000
_cell.angle_alpha   90.00
_cell.angle_beta   90.00
_cell.angle_gamma   90.00
#
_symmetry.space_group_name_H-M   'P 1'
#
loop_
_entity.id
_entity.type
_entity.pdbx_description
1 polymer ?
#
loop_
_entity_poly.entity_id
_entity_poly.type
_entity_poly.pdbx_seq_one_letter_code
_entity_poly.pdbx_strand_id
1 'polypeptide(L)'
;MAVSSLGFACRSYCPVRPLFHCFSKVRFNTVAAAIIETVDDKDSDRHDQDSNETSKAPEWKKLNSEDLGITSSMISKPTRRVLNGLKSKGHDVYLVGGCVRDLILKQTPKDFDVLTSAELREVVQTFSRCEIVGRRFPICHVHIGNDMIEVSSFSTSAQNSPRNMRTGSGKPNDSNDEDSIRFNNCLQRDFTINGLMFDPYAKVVYDYLGGIEDIRKAKVRTVFHAGLSFQEDCARILRGTRIAARLGFKISKETAHFVKKLSFLVQRLHRGRILMEMNYMLSYGSAEASLRLLWKFGILEILLPIQAAYLVKSGFKRRDKRTNMLLSLFANLDKLLAPDRPCHSSLWLAILALHKALAAKPRHPSVVAAFSLAVHNGGDVQEAVEITRKITKPHNKGFLELLEPEKLDSQALMDEVMDFDFAIKEALGQMTDGQFISKAMAAYPQAPHSDMVFIPLQLYVDARRVFECVKENAVLKGFVPKQDSKIDYTSLSSGDLPEVRHVFARVVFDTVFPLDPSQEL
;
A
#
# COMPACT_ATOMS: atom_id res chain seq x y z
N MET A 1 -33.31 31.16 56.13
CA MET A 1 -33.04 30.07 57.10
C MET A 1 -32.09 29.08 56.47
N ALA A 2 -31.00 28.73 57.19
CA ALA A 2 -30.04 27.61 57.01
C ALA A 2 -29.31 27.49 55.63
N VAL A 3 -28.00 27.73 55.50
CA VAL A 3 -26.81 26.89 55.88
C VAL A 3 -26.77 25.62 55.01
N SER A 4 -25.72 25.15 54.32
CA SER A 4 -24.24 25.31 54.18
C SER A 4 -23.86 24.55 52.87
N SER A 5 -22.66 24.49 52.27
CA SER A 5 -21.29 24.29 52.77
C SER A 5 -20.28 24.37 51.58
N LEU A 6 -19.00 24.51 51.92
CA LEU A 6 -17.85 24.91 51.09
C LEU A 6 -17.22 23.81 50.21
N GLY A 7 -16.45 24.23 49.21
CA GLY A 7 -15.36 23.46 48.59
C GLY A 7 -14.24 24.38 48.09
N PHE A 8 -13.09 24.34 48.76
CA PHE A 8 -11.88 25.16 48.52
C PHE A 8 -11.16 24.84 47.20
N ALA A 9 -10.59 25.89 46.58
CA ALA A 9 -9.54 25.78 45.56
C ALA A 9 -8.21 26.28 46.16
N CYS A 10 -7.18 25.45 46.15
CA CYS A 10 -5.81 25.85 46.48
C CYS A 10 -4.90 25.73 45.25
N ARG A 11 -4.26 26.85 44.91
CA ARG A 11 -3.14 26.98 43.97
C ARG A 11 -1.89 26.31 44.53
N SER A 12 -1.01 25.88 43.65
CA SER A 12 0.42 25.81 43.93
C SER A 12 1.22 26.31 42.72
N TYR A 13 2.19 27.16 43.03
CA TYR A 13 3.04 27.98 42.17
C TYR A 13 3.91 27.15 41.22
N CYS A 14 4.14 27.67 40.01
CA CYS A 14 5.19 27.24 39.09
C CYS A 14 6.16 28.42 38.86
N PRO A 15 7.48 28.26 39.00
CA PRO A 15 8.42 29.37 38.85
C PRO A 15 8.77 29.62 37.38
N VAL A 16 8.88 30.90 37.06
CA VAL A 16 9.20 31.48 35.75
C VAL A 16 10.72 31.68 35.62
N ARG A 17 11.30 31.30 34.46
CA ARG A 17 12.26 32.04 33.60
C ARG A 17 13.12 31.06 32.75
N PRO A 18 13.75 31.50 31.64
CA PRO A 18 13.37 32.55 30.70
C PRO A 18 13.35 32.08 29.22
N LEU A 19 12.56 32.78 28.41
CA LEU A 19 12.52 32.69 26.95
C LEU A 19 13.82 33.19 26.33
N PHE A 20 14.58 32.31 25.69
CA PHE A 20 15.44 32.67 24.57
C PHE A 20 14.75 32.22 23.28
N HIS A 21 13.96 33.12 22.68
CA HIS A 21 13.52 32.98 21.30
C HIS A 21 14.71 33.22 20.38
N CYS A 22 15.36 32.14 19.93
CA CYS A 22 16.17 32.20 18.73
C CYS A 22 15.23 32.11 17.52
N PHE A 23 14.79 33.27 17.02
CA PHE A 23 14.16 33.37 15.70
C PHE A 23 15.21 33.07 14.64
N SER A 24 15.33 31.82 14.18
CA SER A 24 15.86 31.58 12.84
C SER A 24 14.77 31.96 11.84
N LYS A 25 14.88 33.19 11.31
CA LYS A 25 14.14 33.64 10.13
C LYS A 25 14.47 32.68 8.97
N VAL A 26 13.64 31.67 8.75
CA VAL A 26 13.56 31.02 7.45
C VAL A 26 12.88 32.02 6.53
N ARG A 27 13.69 32.75 5.74
CA ARG A 27 13.20 33.55 4.62
C ARG A 27 12.60 32.58 3.60
N PHE A 28 11.28 32.43 3.61
CA PHE A 28 10.56 32.01 2.43
C PHE A 28 10.67 33.14 1.41
N ASN A 29 11.50 32.96 0.39
CA ASN A 29 11.37 33.79 -0.81
C ASN A 29 10.01 33.46 -1.43
N THR A 30 9.10 34.42 -1.33
CA THR A 30 7.88 34.50 -2.14
C THR A 30 8.32 34.57 -3.60
N VAL A 31 8.28 33.45 -4.31
CA VAL A 31 8.34 33.47 -5.76
C VAL A 31 6.91 33.61 -6.24
N ALA A 32 6.63 34.82 -6.72
CA ALA A 32 5.41 35.18 -7.42
C ALA A 32 5.12 34.20 -8.57
N ALA A 33 3.85 34.06 -8.90
CA ALA A 33 3.37 33.36 -10.08
C ALA A 33 4.17 33.80 -11.32
N ALA A 34 5.05 32.92 -11.79
CA ALA A 34 5.79 33.10 -13.02
C ALA A 34 5.35 32.03 -14.01
N ILE A 35 4.77 32.56 -15.09
CA ILE A 35 4.45 32.00 -16.40
C ILE A 35 5.28 30.76 -16.75
N ILE A 36 4.58 29.73 -17.24
CA ILE A 36 5.18 28.56 -17.90
C ILE A 36 5.86 29.08 -19.17
N GLU A 37 7.16 29.36 -19.08
CA GLU A 37 7.99 29.54 -20.26
C GLU A 37 8.35 28.16 -20.83
N THR A 38 7.95 27.96 -22.08
CA THR A 38 8.48 26.94 -22.98
C THR A 38 9.96 27.21 -23.20
N VAL A 39 10.83 26.27 -22.81
CA VAL A 39 12.26 26.33 -23.13
C VAL A 39 12.61 25.17 -24.05
N ASP A 40 12.96 25.56 -25.27
CA ASP A 40 13.76 24.82 -26.24
C ASP A 40 15.08 24.35 -25.61
N ASP A 41 15.43 23.08 -25.78
CA ASP A 41 16.79 22.61 -25.65
C ASP A 41 17.21 21.98 -26.98
N LYS A 42 18.20 22.61 -27.63
CA LYS A 42 18.92 22.08 -28.79
C LYS A 42 20.20 21.37 -28.33
N ASP A 43 20.49 20.31 -29.09
CA ASP A 43 21.76 19.61 -29.32
C ASP A 43 22.19 18.48 -28.37
N SER A 44 21.84 17.24 -28.74
CA SER A 44 22.75 16.42 -29.58
C SER A 44 22.16 15.04 -29.93
N ASP A 45 21.71 14.95 -31.17
CA ASP A 45 21.71 13.83 -32.13
C ASP A 45 21.90 12.38 -31.64
N ARG A 46 20.79 11.63 -31.63
CA ARG A 46 20.65 10.44 -32.51
C ARG A 46 19.22 10.42 -33.07
N HIS A 47 19.12 10.58 -34.37
CA HIS A 47 17.88 10.50 -35.14
C HIS A 47 17.19 9.14 -34.95
N ASP A 48 16.02 9.16 -34.32
CA ASP A 48 14.88 8.35 -34.77
C ASP A 48 13.79 9.36 -35.15
N GLN A 49 13.63 9.55 -36.46
CA GLN A 49 12.51 10.28 -37.03
C GLN A 49 11.25 9.46 -36.82
N ASP A 50 10.46 9.78 -35.78
CA ASP A 50 9.03 9.53 -35.80
C ASP A 50 8.32 10.87 -35.72
N SER A 51 7.70 11.20 -36.85
CA SER A 51 7.00 12.42 -37.18
C SER A 51 5.92 12.80 -36.17
N ASN A 52 5.72 14.12 -36.01
CA ASN A 52 4.54 14.78 -35.46
C ASN A 52 3.22 14.02 -35.68
N GLU A 53 2.83 13.17 -34.73
CA GLU A 53 1.44 12.84 -34.53
C GLU A 53 0.83 13.94 -33.67
N THR A 54 0.07 14.83 -34.32
CA THR A 54 -1.03 15.50 -33.64
C THR A 54 -1.95 14.40 -33.12
N SER A 55 -1.79 14.03 -31.85
CA SER A 55 -2.54 12.93 -31.25
C SER A 55 -4.01 13.31 -31.23
N LYS A 56 -4.76 12.83 -32.24
CA LYS A 56 -6.22 12.82 -32.19
C LYS A 56 -6.61 12.16 -30.87
N ALA A 57 -7.42 12.85 -30.08
CA ALA A 57 -7.98 12.26 -28.87
C ALA A 57 -8.59 10.90 -29.25
N PRO A 58 -8.30 9.82 -28.51
CA PRO A 58 -8.76 8.49 -28.88
C PRO A 58 -10.29 8.53 -29.02
N GLU A 59 -10.80 8.05 -30.15
CA GLU A 59 -12.24 7.84 -30.30
C GLU A 59 -12.69 6.87 -29.20
N TRP A 60 -13.66 7.31 -28.42
CA TRP A 60 -14.24 6.50 -27.36
C TRP A 60 -14.89 5.23 -27.93
N LYS A 61 -14.93 4.16 -27.12
CA LYS A 61 -15.35 2.84 -27.57
C LYS A 61 -16.46 2.29 -26.69
N LYS A 62 -17.47 1.70 -27.33
CA LYS A 62 -18.41 0.76 -26.71
C LYS A 62 -17.97 -0.65 -27.10
N LEU A 63 -17.69 -1.48 -26.12
CA LEU A 63 -17.17 -2.83 -26.31
C LEU A 63 -18.14 -3.83 -25.69
N ASN A 64 -18.37 -4.96 -26.36
CA ASN A 64 -19.14 -6.04 -25.77
C ASN A 64 -18.33 -6.68 -24.63
N SER A 65 -18.96 -6.93 -23.50
CA SER A 65 -18.31 -7.51 -22.32
C SER A 65 -17.84 -8.95 -22.56
N GLU A 66 -18.52 -9.70 -23.42
CA GLU A 66 -18.16 -11.08 -23.77
C GLU A 66 -16.84 -11.14 -24.56
N ASP A 67 -16.61 -10.19 -25.48
CA ASP A 67 -15.35 -10.04 -26.22
C ASP A 67 -14.16 -9.71 -25.30
N LEU A 68 -14.46 -9.08 -24.16
CA LEU A 68 -13.50 -8.77 -23.11
C LEU A 68 -13.37 -9.89 -22.07
N GLY A 69 -14.09 -11.00 -22.24
CA GLY A 69 -14.08 -12.14 -21.34
C GLY A 69 -14.75 -11.91 -19.99
N ILE A 70 -15.54 -10.84 -19.86
CA ILE A 70 -16.28 -10.55 -18.63
C ILE A 70 -17.57 -11.36 -18.62
N THR A 71 -17.76 -12.15 -17.57
CA THR A 71 -18.98 -12.93 -17.37
C THR A 71 -19.66 -12.55 -16.06
N SER A 72 -20.99 -12.70 -16.00
CA SER A 72 -21.77 -12.30 -14.82
C SER A 72 -21.38 -13.08 -13.56
N SER A 73 -20.82 -14.29 -13.70
CA SER A 73 -20.33 -15.13 -12.60
C SER A 73 -19.13 -14.53 -11.87
N MET A 74 -18.33 -13.69 -12.55
CA MET A 74 -17.19 -13.00 -11.96
C MET A 74 -17.60 -11.87 -11.01
N ILE A 75 -18.85 -11.40 -11.09
CA ILE A 75 -19.40 -10.41 -10.17
C ILE A 75 -19.85 -11.13 -8.89
N SER A 76 -19.49 -10.60 -7.73
CA SER A 76 -19.88 -11.22 -6.45
C SER A 76 -21.41 -11.28 -6.29
N LYS A 77 -21.92 -12.31 -5.59
CA LYS A 77 -23.36 -12.43 -5.26
C LYS A 77 -23.89 -11.17 -4.53
N PRO A 78 -23.19 -10.64 -3.50
CA PRO A 78 -23.55 -9.37 -2.85
C PRO A 78 -23.68 -8.20 -3.83
N THR A 79 -22.68 -8.00 -4.70
CA THR A 79 -22.68 -6.92 -5.69
C THR A 79 -23.85 -7.06 -6.68
N ARG A 80 -24.13 -8.29 -7.16
CA ARG A 80 -25.30 -8.53 -8.03
C ARG A 80 -26.62 -8.20 -7.33
N ARG A 81 -26.75 -8.42 -6.02
CA ARG A 81 -27.95 -8.01 -5.27
C ARG A 81 -28.13 -6.50 -5.24
N VAL A 82 -27.05 -5.74 -5.05
CA VAL A 82 -27.09 -4.27 -5.09
C VAL A 82 -27.46 -3.78 -6.49
N LEU A 83 -26.79 -4.31 -7.52
CA LEU A 83 -27.09 -3.98 -8.91
C LEU A 83 -28.55 -4.27 -9.26
N ASN A 84 -29.07 -5.44 -8.89
CA ASN A 84 -30.46 -5.85 -9.17
C ASN A 84 -31.46 -4.98 -8.40
N GLY A 85 -31.17 -4.67 -7.13
CA GLY A 85 -32.02 -3.83 -6.29
C GLY A 85 -32.25 -2.45 -6.90
N LEU A 86 -31.17 -1.78 -7.29
CA LEU A 86 -31.25 -0.47 -7.94
C LEU A 86 -31.87 -0.54 -9.33
N LYS A 87 -31.51 -1.54 -10.14
CA LYS A 87 -32.07 -1.71 -11.48
C LYS A 87 -33.58 -1.97 -11.44
N SER A 88 -34.07 -2.74 -10.46
CA SER A 88 -35.50 -3.02 -10.29
C SER A 88 -36.35 -1.79 -9.97
N LYS A 89 -35.71 -0.73 -9.44
CA LYS A 89 -36.33 0.57 -9.20
C LYS A 89 -36.21 1.55 -10.38
N GLY A 90 -35.69 1.09 -11.52
CA GLY A 90 -35.56 1.89 -12.74
C GLY A 90 -34.30 2.75 -12.81
N HIS A 91 -33.33 2.57 -11.91
CA HIS A 91 -32.07 3.31 -11.97
C HIS A 91 -31.04 2.61 -12.86
N ASP A 92 -30.19 3.40 -13.50
CA ASP A 92 -29.01 2.90 -14.18
C ASP A 92 -27.92 2.58 -13.19
N VAL A 93 -27.16 1.53 -13.48
CA VAL A 93 -26.08 1.06 -12.62
C VAL A 93 -24.91 0.59 -13.45
N TYR A 94 -23.71 0.92 -12.98
CA TYR A 94 -22.45 0.60 -13.63
C TYR A 94 -21.47 0.10 -12.59
N LEU A 95 -20.70 -0.93 -12.93
CA LEU A 95 -19.45 -1.21 -12.25
C LEU A 95 -18.38 -0.27 -12.80
N VAL A 96 -17.54 0.29 -11.94
CA VAL A 96 -16.57 1.32 -12.35
C VAL A 96 -15.23 1.12 -11.68
N GLY A 97 -14.18 1.73 -12.23
CA GLY A 97 -12.89 1.80 -11.53
C GLY A 97 -12.04 0.54 -11.64
N GLY A 98 -11.37 0.21 -10.54
CA GLY A 98 -10.42 -0.89 -10.49
C GLY A 98 -11.05 -2.25 -10.74
N CYS A 99 -12.32 -2.44 -10.35
CA CYS A 99 -13.02 -3.70 -10.52
C CYS A 99 -13.20 -4.07 -12.00
N VAL A 100 -13.55 -3.11 -12.86
CA VAL A 100 -13.73 -3.34 -14.30
C VAL A 100 -12.42 -3.75 -14.96
N ARG A 101 -11.32 -3.06 -14.64
CA ARG A 101 -9.99 -3.43 -15.09
C ARG A 101 -9.61 -4.85 -14.65
N ASP A 102 -9.85 -5.18 -13.39
CA ASP A 102 -9.46 -6.46 -12.83
C ASP A 102 -10.26 -7.60 -13.48
N LEU A 103 -11.56 -7.39 -13.74
CA LEU A 103 -12.40 -8.31 -14.51
C LEU A 103 -11.85 -8.55 -15.92
N ILE A 104 -11.46 -7.49 -16.65
CA ILE A 104 -10.87 -7.60 -18.00
C ILE A 104 -9.54 -8.37 -17.96
N LEU A 105 -8.74 -8.18 -16.90
CA LEU A 105 -7.48 -8.89 -16.68
C LEU A 105 -7.68 -10.32 -16.15
N LYS A 106 -8.93 -10.77 -15.94
CA LYS A 106 -9.27 -12.05 -15.33
C LYS A 106 -8.66 -12.22 -13.93
N GLN A 107 -8.52 -11.12 -13.20
CA GLN A 107 -8.05 -11.09 -11.82
C GLN A 107 -9.24 -10.89 -10.88
N THR A 108 -9.11 -11.33 -9.63
CA THR A 108 -10.11 -11.09 -8.58
C THR A 108 -10.07 -9.62 -8.17
N PRO A 109 -11.18 -8.85 -8.34
CA PRO A 109 -11.27 -7.50 -7.81
C PRO A 109 -11.16 -7.51 -6.27
N LYS A 110 -10.49 -6.52 -5.70
CA LYS A 110 -10.44 -6.32 -4.24
C LYS A 110 -11.81 -5.89 -3.70
N ASP A 111 -12.43 -4.96 -4.41
CA ASP A 111 -13.70 -4.30 -4.10
C ASP A 111 -14.48 -4.11 -5.41
N PHE A 112 -15.80 -4.01 -5.30
CA PHE A 112 -16.69 -3.66 -6.41
C PHE A 112 -17.35 -2.32 -6.12
N ASP A 113 -17.02 -1.33 -6.94
CA ASP A 113 -17.62 0.00 -6.87
C ASP A 113 -18.79 0.10 -7.84
N VAL A 114 -19.96 0.47 -7.31
CA VAL A 114 -21.18 0.70 -8.09
C VAL A 114 -21.40 2.19 -8.27
N LEU A 115 -21.65 2.62 -9.51
CA LEU A 115 -22.09 3.97 -9.83
C LEU A 115 -23.53 3.91 -10.34
N THR A 116 -24.41 4.81 -9.88
CA THR A 116 -25.83 4.79 -10.24
C THR A 116 -26.38 6.18 -10.58
N SER A 117 -27.47 6.20 -11.36
CA SER A 117 -28.29 7.41 -11.57
C SER A 117 -29.18 7.75 -10.38
N ALA A 118 -29.37 6.83 -9.41
CA ALA A 118 -30.09 7.12 -8.18
C ALA A 118 -29.37 8.19 -7.34
N GLU A 119 -30.12 9.05 -6.68
CA GLU A 119 -29.62 9.89 -5.60
C GLU A 119 -29.28 9.05 -4.37
N LEU A 120 -28.29 9.47 -3.58
CA LEU A 120 -27.84 8.67 -2.42
C LEU A 120 -28.98 8.37 -1.42
N ARG A 121 -29.96 9.28 -1.29
CA ARG A 121 -31.15 9.06 -0.44
C ARG A 121 -32.04 7.94 -0.99
N GLU A 122 -32.15 7.81 -2.30
CA GLU A 122 -32.90 6.73 -2.95
C GLU A 122 -32.18 5.39 -2.80
N VAL A 123 -30.84 5.38 -2.82
CA VAL A 123 -30.03 4.20 -2.49
C VAL A 123 -30.32 3.75 -1.05
N VAL A 124 -30.33 4.67 -0.08
CA VAL A 124 -30.68 4.37 1.32
C VAL A 124 -32.10 3.81 1.46
N GLN A 125 -33.07 4.36 0.72
CA GLN A 125 -34.45 3.84 0.69
C GLN A 125 -34.57 2.48 0.00
N THR A 126 -33.55 2.04 -0.73
CA THR A 126 -33.54 0.75 -1.45
C THR A 126 -33.03 -0.38 -0.60
N PHE A 127 -32.10 -0.12 0.32
CA PHE A 127 -31.44 -1.15 1.10
C PHE A 127 -31.57 -0.88 2.59
N SER A 128 -32.07 -1.87 3.34
CA SER A 128 -32.32 -1.75 4.79
C SER A 128 -31.05 -1.48 5.61
N ARG A 129 -29.90 -2.01 5.18
CA ARG A 129 -28.58 -1.77 5.80
C ARG A 129 -27.70 -0.94 4.88
N CYS A 130 -28.00 0.35 4.79
CA CYS A 130 -27.25 1.31 3.99
C CYS A 130 -27.01 2.60 4.78
N GLU A 131 -25.80 3.13 4.70
CA GLU A 131 -25.43 4.40 5.32
C GLU A 131 -24.69 5.29 4.33
N ILE A 132 -24.93 6.61 4.41
CA ILE A 132 -24.15 7.59 3.66
C ILE A 132 -22.93 7.96 4.49
N VAL A 133 -21.74 7.75 3.92
CA VAL A 133 -20.47 8.09 4.54
C VAL A 133 -19.75 9.16 3.72
N GLY A 134 -18.81 9.86 4.36
CA GLY A 134 -18.01 10.91 3.71
C GLY A 134 -18.72 12.26 3.66
N ARG A 135 -18.03 13.32 4.11
CA ARG A 135 -18.58 14.68 4.09
C ARG A 135 -18.36 15.38 2.75
N ARG A 136 -17.15 15.29 2.20
CA ARG A 136 -16.77 15.95 0.93
C ARG A 136 -17.17 15.11 -0.28
N PHE A 137 -16.96 13.80 -0.20
CA PHE A 137 -17.31 12.85 -1.24
C PHE A 137 -18.31 11.85 -0.66
N PRO A 138 -19.59 12.24 -0.57
CA PRO A 138 -20.59 11.36 0.00
C PRO A 138 -20.81 10.15 -0.92
N ILE A 139 -20.76 8.95 -0.33
CA ILE A 139 -21.06 7.67 -0.97
C ILE A 139 -21.90 6.82 -0.02
N CYS A 140 -22.59 5.81 -0.54
CA CYS A 140 -23.33 4.84 0.25
C CYS A 140 -22.50 3.59 0.51
N HIS A 141 -22.46 3.13 1.75
CA HIS A 141 -22.01 1.78 2.11
C HIS A 141 -23.23 0.87 2.26
N VAL A 142 -23.45 -0.02 1.29
CA VAL A 142 -24.55 -0.99 1.31
C VAL A 142 -24.04 -2.32 1.85
N HIS A 143 -24.64 -2.80 2.93
CA HIS A 143 -24.24 -4.06 3.57
C HIS A 143 -25.16 -5.21 3.16
N ILE A 144 -24.59 -6.24 2.55
CA ILE A 144 -25.29 -7.48 2.18
C ILE A 144 -24.62 -8.64 2.92
N GLY A 145 -25.24 -9.09 4.02
CA GLY A 145 -24.61 -10.06 4.91
C GLY A 145 -23.42 -9.43 5.64
N ASN A 146 -22.22 -9.97 5.40
CA ASN A 146 -20.94 -9.47 5.92
C ASN A 146 -20.19 -8.62 4.89
N ASP A 147 -20.66 -8.57 3.65
CA ASP A 147 -20.01 -7.83 2.57
C ASP A 147 -20.52 -6.38 2.53
N MET A 148 -19.60 -5.45 2.27
CA MET A 148 -19.88 -4.03 2.08
C MET A 148 -19.62 -3.67 0.61
N ILE A 149 -20.59 -3.01 -0.03
CA ILE A 149 -20.52 -2.54 -1.40
C ILE A 149 -20.61 -1.02 -1.40
N GLU A 150 -19.63 -0.37 -2.02
CA GLU A 150 -19.63 1.08 -2.20
C GLU A 150 -20.51 1.47 -3.39
N VAL A 151 -21.46 2.38 -3.14
CA VAL A 151 -22.38 2.90 -4.15
C VAL A 151 -22.26 4.41 -4.23
N SER A 152 -21.87 4.93 -5.38
CA SER A 152 -21.77 6.36 -5.69
C SER A 152 -22.86 6.80 -6.65
N SER A 153 -23.18 8.10 -6.66
CA SER A 153 -24.13 8.71 -7.60
C SER A 153 -23.43 9.63 -8.61
N PHE A 154 -24.00 9.75 -9.81
CA PHE A 154 -23.55 10.75 -10.79
C PHE A 154 -23.73 12.19 -10.27
N SER A 155 -24.78 12.47 -9.49
CA SER A 155 -25.09 13.81 -8.99
C SER A 155 -24.00 14.33 -8.04
N THR A 156 -23.54 13.49 -7.10
CA THR A 156 -22.49 13.83 -6.14
C THR A 156 -21.12 13.92 -6.79
N SER A 157 -20.89 13.14 -7.84
CA SER A 157 -19.68 13.23 -8.67
C SER A 157 -19.61 14.58 -9.41
N ALA A 158 -20.73 15.04 -9.97
CA ALA A 158 -20.78 16.30 -10.73
C ALA A 158 -20.53 17.56 -9.88
N GLN A 159 -20.96 17.55 -8.61
CA GLN A 159 -20.79 18.68 -7.68
C GLN A 159 -19.35 18.86 -7.20
N ASN A 160 -18.58 17.78 -7.16
CA ASN A 160 -17.21 17.77 -6.64
C ASN A 160 -16.13 18.02 -7.71
N SER A 161 -16.52 18.27 -8.97
CA SER A 161 -15.57 18.52 -10.06
C SER A 161 -14.90 19.90 -9.92
N PRO A 162 -13.55 20.00 -9.94
CA PRO A 162 -12.87 21.28 -10.06
C PRO A 162 -13.27 21.96 -11.38
N ARG A 163 -13.73 23.23 -11.31
CA ARG A 163 -14.15 24.00 -12.51
C ARG A 163 -13.06 24.09 -13.59
N ASN A 164 -11.79 24.01 -13.21
CA ASN A 164 -10.64 24.21 -14.10
C ASN A 164 -10.27 23.00 -14.98
N MET A 165 -10.85 21.81 -14.73
CA MET A 165 -10.66 20.62 -15.59
C MET A 165 -11.78 20.43 -16.63
N ARG A 166 -12.75 21.35 -16.67
CA ARG A 166 -13.88 21.30 -17.62
C ARG A 166 -13.57 21.92 -18.99
N THR A 167 -12.44 22.61 -19.12
CA THR A 167 -12.05 23.33 -20.34
C THR A 167 -10.83 22.70 -20.95
N GLY A 168 -11.03 21.77 -21.89
CA GLY A 168 -9.96 21.26 -22.73
C GLY A 168 -10.26 19.89 -23.34
N SER A 169 -10.76 19.92 -24.57
CA SER A 169 -10.70 18.87 -25.61
C SER A 169 -11.31 17.49 -25.30
N GLY A 170 -12.38 17.14 -26.03
CA GLY A 170 -12.73 15.74 -26.26
C GLY A 170 -14.12 15.30 -25.78
N LYS A 171 -15.13 16.18 -25.75
CA LYS A 171 -16.51 15.66 -25.79
C LYS A 171 -16.61 14.73 -26.98
N PRO A 172 -17.13 13.50 -26.83
CA PRO A 172 -17.31 12.63 -27.96
C PRO A 172 -18.19 13.33 -29.00
N ASN A 173 -17.73 13.40 -30.25
CA ASN A 173 -18.60 13.81 -31.35
C ASN A 173 -19.77 12.80 -31.38
N ASP A 174 -21.03 13.28 -31.43
CA ASP A 174 -22.28 12.50 -31.26
C ASP A 174 -22.63 11.99 -29.84
N SER A 175 -22.06 12.54 -28.76
CA SER A 175 -22.50 12.15 -27.39
C SER A 175 -23.91 12.67 -27.06
N ASN A 176 -24.81 11.77 -26.65
CA ASN A 176 -26.06 12.16 -25.98
C ASN A 176 -25.79 12.65 -24.54
N ASP A 177 -26.82 13.18 -23.87
CA ASP A 177 -26.69 13.73 -22.51
C ASP A 177 -26.17 12.69 -21.50
N GLU A 178 -26.56 11.42 -21.64
CA GLU A 178 -26.09 10.32 -20.79
C GLU A 178 -24.59 10.04 -20.97
N ASP A 179 -24.11 9.98 -22.22
CA ASP A 179 -22.70 9.76 -22.53
C ASP A 179 -21.85 10.93 -22.02
N SER A 180 -22.37 12.16 -22.05
CA SER A 180 -21.73 13.31 -21.42
C SER A 180 -21.61 13.15 -19.90
N ILE A 181 -22.64 12.64 -19.21
CA ILE A 181 -22.60 12.38 -17.76
C ILE A 181 -21.56 11.28 -17.43
N ARG A 182 -21.58 10.16 -18.16
CA ARG A 182 -20.61 9.06 -18.00
C ARG A 182 -19.18 9.52 -18.25
N PHE A 183 -18.96 10.28 -19.33
CA PHE A 183 -17.66 10.84 -19.66
C PHE A 183 -17.12 11.75 -18.57
N ASN A 184 -17.96 12.67 -18.05
CA ASN A 184 -17.57 13.56 -16.95
C ASN A 184 -17.19 12.81 -15.68
N ASN A 185 -17.82 11.67 -15.37
CA ASN A 185 -17.40 10.82 -14.26
C ASN A 185 -16.01 10.20 -14.51
N CYS A 186 -15.77 9.70 -15.72
CA CYS A 186 -14.49 9.10 -16.09
C CYS A 186 -13.33 10.10 -15.99
N LEU A 187 -13.54 11.36 -16.39
CA LEU A 187 -12.53 12.42 -16.33
C LEU A 187 -12.02 12.71 -14.91
N GLN A 188 -12.83 12.48 -13.87
CA GLN A 188 -12.43 12.73 -12.48
C GLN A 188 -11.48 11.67 -11.92
N ARG A 189 -11.24 10.58 -12.67
CA ARG A 189 -10.45 9.44 -12.21
C ARG A 189 -8.96 9.70 -12.34
N ASP A 190 -8.20 8.93 -11.58
CA ASP A 190 -6.75 9.08 -11.48
C ASP A 190 -6.02 8.58 -12.73
N PHE A 191 -6.37 7.38 -13.20
CA PHE A 191 -5.71 6.69 -14.31
C PHE A 191 -6.70 6.21 -15.36
N THR A 192 -6.27 6.21 -16.63
CA THR A 192 -7.06 5.78 -17.80
C THR A 192 -7.64 4.37 -17.62
N ILE A 193 -6.83 3.44 -17.10
CA ILE A 193 -7.23 2.05 -16.83
C ILE A 193 -8.28 1.91 -15.71
N ASN A 194 -8.41 2.91 -14.84
CA ASN A 194 -9.50 2.99 -13.85
C ASN A 194 -10.69 3.80 -14.40
N GLY A 195 -10.57 4.37 -15.60
CA GLY A 195 -11.56 5.16 -16.32
C GLY A 195 -12.66 4.34 -17.00
N LEU A 196 -12.71 3.03 -16.79
CA LEU A 196 -13.63 2.12 -17.47
C LEU A 196 -14.95 2.00 -16.69
N MET A 197 -16.05 1.92 -17.43
CA MET A 197 -17.39 1.71 -16.89
C MET A 197 -18.03 0.49 -17.54
N PHE A 198 -18.63 -0.40 -16.76
CA PHE A 198 -19.27 -1.61 -17.26
C PHE A 198 -20.74 -1.64 -16.85
N ASP A 199 -21.62 -1.76 -17.84
CA ASP A 199 -23.04 -2.05 -17.65
C ASP A 199 -23.28 -3.56 -17.77
N PRO A 200 -23.57 -4.26 -16.66
CA PRO A 200 -23.77 -5.71 -16.67
C PRO A 200 -25.09 -6.15 -17.32
N TYR A 201 -26.05 -5.25 -17.53
CA TYR A 201 -27.34 -5.56 -18.15
C TYR A 201 -27.31 -5.33 -19.65
N ALA A 202 -26.70 -4.23 -20.09
CA ALA A 202 -26.44 -3.99 -21.50
C ALA A 202 -25.31 -4.87 -22.07
N LYS A 203 -24.48 -5.48 -21.19
CA LYS A 203 -23.26 -6.21 -21.54
C LYS A 203 -22.26 -5.32 -22.30
N VAL A 204 -22.16 -4.06 -21.92
CA VAL A 204 -21.31 -3.06 -22.58
C VAL A 204 -20.29 -2.49 -21.61
N VAL A 205 -19.03 -2.46 -22.05
CA VAL A 205 -17.95 -1.69 -21.41
C VAL A 205 -17.74 -0.40 -22.21
N TYR A 206 -17.83 0.73 -21.51
CA TYR A 206 -17.57 2.06 -22.03
C TYR A 206 -16.13 2.45 -21.72
N ASP A 207 -15.36 2.78 -22.76
CA ASP A 207 -14.01 3.31 -22.67
C ASP A 207 -13.94 4.68 -23.33
N TYR A 208 -14.03 5.74 -22.53
CA TYR A 208 -13.91 7.12 -23.01
C TYR A 208 -12.48 7.66 -23.01
N LEU A 209 -11.54 6.98 -22.37
CA LEU A 209 -10.21 7.52 -22.05
C LEU A 209 -9.06 6.72 -22.67
N GLY A 210 -9.36 5.66 -23.42
CA GLY A 210 -8.37 4.75 -23.97
C GLY A 210 -7.78 3.77 -22.94
N GLY A 211 -8.53 3.47 -21.87
CA GLY A 211 -8.11 2.55 -20.81
C GLY A 211 -7.84 1.14 -21.32
N ILE A 212 -8.60 0.66 -22.31
CA ILE A 212 -8.42 -0.68 -22.90
C ILE A 212 -7.08 -0.80 -23.62
N GLU A 213 -6.67 0.26 -24.32
CA GLU A 213 -5.38 0.29 -25.00
C GLU A 213 -4.22 0.30 -24.00
N ASP A 214 -4.36 1.06 -22.91
CA ASP A 214 -3.36 1.08 -21.84
C ASP A 214 -3.28 -0.25 -21.08
N ILE A 215 -4.41 -0.96 -20.88
CA ILE A 215 -4.41 -2.34 -20.37
C ILE A 215 -3.64 -3.26 -21.32
N ARG A 216 -3.92 -3.23 -22.63
CA ARG A 216 -3.22 -4.05 -23.63
C ARG A 216 -1.72 -3.75 -23.68
N LYS A 217 -1.34 -2.49 -23.52
CA LYS A 217 0.06 -2.04 -23.49
C LYS A 217 0.73 -2.23 -22.11
N ALA A 218 0.00 -2.76 -21.11
CA ALA A 218 0.43 -2.88 -19.73
C ALA A 218 1.00 -1.56 -19.16
N LYS A 219 0.26 -0.46 -19.34
CA LYS A 219 0.68 0.89 -18.97
C LYS A 219 -0.23 1.53 -17.93
N VAL A 220 0.38 2.18 -16.93
CA VAL A 220 -0.31 3.11 -16.02
C VAL A 220 -0.10 4.53 -16.53
N ARG A 221 -1.18 5.19 -16.94
CA ARG A 221 -1.18 6.58 -17.42
C ARG A 221 -2.26 7.37 -16.69
N THR A 222 -1.95 8.59 -16.26
CA THR A 222 -2.94 9.51 -15.68
C THR A 222 -3.96 9.96 -16.72
N VAL A 223 -5.19 10.25 -16.29
CA VAL A 223 -6.24 10.74 -17.21
C VAL A 223 -5.85 12.09 -17.82
N PHE A 224 -5.39 13.01 -16.97
CA PHE A 224 -4.83 14.29 -17.38
C PHE A 224 -3.31 14.30 -17.24
N HIS A 225 -2.68 15.38 -17.69
CA HIS A 225 -1.25 15.64 -17.49
C HIS A 225 -0.85 15.40 -16.02
N ALA A 226 0.11 14.52 -15.80
CA ALA A 226 0.48 13.98 -14.48
C ALA A 226 0.96 15.08 -13.54
N GLY A 227 1.65 16.11 -14.06
CA GLY A 227 2.08 17.26 -13.27
C GLY A 227 0.93 17.99 -12.58
N LEU A 228 -0.19 18.21 -13.28
CA LEU A 228 -1.38 18.85 -12.70
C LEU A 228 -2.13 17.89 -11.78
N SER A 229 -2.28 16.64 -12.23
CA SER A 229 -2.98 15.60 -11.49
C SER A 229 -2.36 15.34 -10.10
N PHE A 230 -1.03 15.33 -10.00
CA PHE A 230 -0.33 15.12 -8.73
C PHE A 230 -0.28 16.35 -7.83
N GLN A 231 -0.39 17.56 -8.39
CA GLN A 231 -0.55 18.78 -7.60
C GLN A 231 -1.94 18.88 -6.97
N GLU A 232 -2.96 18.45 -7.71
CA GLU A 232 -4.34 18.37 -7.23
C GLU A 232 -4.49 17.33 -6.12
N ASP A 233 -4.05 16.09 -6.39
CA ASP A 233 -4.06 15.00 -5.42
C ASP A 233 -2.74 14.23 -5.46
N CYS A 234 -1.85 14.56 -4.52
CA CYS A 234 -0.55 13.90 -4.39
C CYS A 234 -0.65 12.42 -3.98
N ALA A 235 -1.81 11.93 -3.49
CA ALA A 235 -2.00 10.51 -3.24
C ALA A 235 -1.97 9.69 -4.53
N ARG A 236 -2.26 10.30 -5.69
CA ARG A 236 -2.15 9.66 -7.00
C ARG A 236 -0.73 9.18 -7.31
N ILE A 237 0.31 9.79 -6.74
CA ILE A 237 1.70 9.31 -6.87
C ILE A 237 1.86 7.90 -6.27
N LEU A 238 1.38 7.71 -5.04
CA LEU A 238 1.42 6.42 -4.35
C LEU A 238 0.48 5.43 -5.02
N ARG A 239 -0.75 5.83 -5.39
CA ARG A 239 -1.70 4.97 -6.09
C ARG A 239 -1.15 4.47 -7.43
N GLY A 240 -0.54 5.33 -8.23
CA GLY A 240 0.05 4.95 -9.51
C GLY A 240 1.20 3.95 -9.35
N THR A 241 2.05 4.18 -8.35
CA THR A 241 3.13 3.27 -7.96
C THR A 241 2.58 1.90 -7.52
N ARG A 242 1.54 1.90 -6.68
CA ARG A 242 0.85 0.71 -6.20
C ARG A 242 0.21 -0.09 -7.33
N ILE A 243 -0.53 0.57 -8.21
CA ILE A 243 -1.21 -0.08 -9.34
C ILE A 243 -0.17 -0.69 -10.30
N ALA A 244 0.92 0.04 -10.58
CA ALA A 244 2.01 -0.46 -11.40
C ALA A 244 2.68 -1.70 -10.78
N ALA A 245 2.95 -1.69 -9.46
CA ALA A 245 3.50 -2.84 -8.76
C ALA A 245 2.56 -4.05 -8.80
N ARG A 246 1.30 -3.86 -8.40
CA ARG A 246 0.31 -4.95 -8.30
C ARG A 246 0.03 -5.62 -9.64
N LEU A 247 -0.05 -4.85 -10.72
CA LEU A 247 -0.39 -5.38 -12.04
C LEU A 247 0.84 -5.77 -12.86
N GLY A 248 2.06 -5.45 -12.40
CA GLY A 248 3.27 -5.58 -13.21
C GLY A 248 3.32 -4.61 -14.40
N PHE A 249 2.54 -3.52 -14.37
CA PHE A 249 2.45 -2.55 -15.46
C PHE A 249 3.61 -1.55 -15.40
N LYS A 250 4.00 -1.05 -16.57
CA LYS A 250 4.96 0.07 -16.67
C LYS A 250 4.22 1.39 -16.50
N ILE A 251 4.78 2.32 -15.74
CA ILE A 251 4.26 3.69 -15.71
C ILE A 251 4.66 4.38 -17.02
N SER A 252 3.73 5.13 -17.63
CA SER A 252 3.97 5.89 -18.87
C SER A 252 5.18 6.84 -18.72
N LYS A 253 5.87 7.18 -19.82
CA LYS A 253 7.09 8.02 -19.75
C LYS A 253 6.83 9.37 -19.07
N GLU A 254 5.75 10.05 -19.48
CA GLU A 254 5.31 11.33 -18.92
C GLU A 254 4.94 11.18 -17.43
N THR A 255 4.13 10.18 -17.11
CA THR A 255 3.66 9.97 -15.73
C THR A 255 4.84 9.61 -14.82
N ALA A 256 5.78 8.79 -15.29
CA ALA A 256 6.98 8.40 -14.55
C ALA A 256 7.93 9.58 -14.32
N HIS A 257 8.04 10.50 -15.27
CA HIS A 257 8.79 11.74 -15.11
C HIS A 257 8.25 12.55 -13.94
N PHE A 258 6.93 12.78 -13.90
CA PHE A 258 6.30 13.56 -12.84
C PHE A 258 6.21 12.82 -11.49
N VAL A 259 6.10 11.48 -11.48
CA VAL A 259 6.22 10.68 -10.24
C VAL A 259 7.57 10.93 -9.58
N LYS A 260 8.66 10.95 -10.37
CA LYS A 260 10.00 11.24 -9.84
C LYS A 260 10.14 12.71 -9.43
N LYS A 261 9.72 13.64 -10.30
CA LYS A 261 9.90 15.08 -10.10
C LYS A 261 9.11 15.61 -8.90
N LEU A 262 7.92 15.07 -8.66
CA LEU A 262 6.98 15.53 -7.63
C LEU A 262 6.87 14.56 -6.43
N SER A 263 7.78 13.59 -6.31
CA SER A 263 7.75 12.59 -5.22
C SER A 263 7.72 13.23 -3.83
N PHE A 264 8.39 14.37 -3.65
CA PHE A 264 8.42 15.13 -2.39
C PHE A 264 7.02 15.57 -1.93
N LEU A 265 6.05 15.74 -2.84
CA LEU A 265 4.67 16.13 -2.48
C LEU A 265 3.98 15.08 -1.61
N VAL A 266 4.45 13.82 -1.61
CA VAL A 266 3.95 12.76 -0.73
C VAL A 266 4.01 13.16 0.75
N GLN A 267 4.96 14.02 1.15
CA GLN A 267 5.06 14.52 2.52
C GLN A 267 3.86 15.40 2.95
N ARG A 268 3.08 15.93 1.98
CA ARG A 268 1.87 16.72 2.26
C ARG A 268 0.67 15.84 2.64
N LEU A 269 0.75 14.52 2.42
CA LEU A 269 -0.34 13.62 2.73
C LEU A 269 -0.51 13.44 4.24
N HIS A 270 -1.76 13.35 4.67
CA HIS A 270 -2.06 12.95 6.03
C HIS A 270 -1.48 11.55 6.32
N ARG A 271 -0.92 11.34 7.52
CA ARG A 271 -0.25 10.08 7.90
C ARG A 271 -1.14 8.85 7.70
N GLY A 272 -2.42 8.95 8.03
CA GLY A 272 -3.39 7.88 7.79
C GLY A 272 -3.55 7.51 6.31
N ARG A 273 -3.41 8.49 5.39
CA ARG A 273 -3.46 8.23 3.94
C ARG A 273 -2.18 7.52 3.47
N ILE A 274 -1.03 7.93 3.98
CA ILE A 274 0.26 7.25 3.73
C ILE A 274 0.17 5.80 4.20
N LEU A 275 -0.27 5.58 5.45
CA LEU A 275 -0.41 4.24 6.02
C LEU A 275 -1.34 3.37 5.18
N MET A 276 -2.48 3.90 4.72
CA MET A 276 -3.41 3.16 3.88
C MET A 276 -2.77 2.71 2.55
N GLU A 277 -2.07 3.61 1.85
CA GLU A 277 -1.41 3.24 0.58
C GLU A 277 -0.25 2.26 0.82
N MET A 278 0.53 2.44 1.90
CA MET A 278 1.59 1.49 2.29
C MET A 278 1.01 0.12 2.63
N ASN A 279 -0.11 0.05 3.35
CA ASN A 279 -0.78 -1.20 3.65
C ASN A 279 -1.26 -1.90 2.37
N TYR A 280 -1.81 -1.17 1.40
CA TYR A 280 -2.20 -1.78 0.13
C TYR A 280 -1.01 -2.28 -0.68
N MET A 281 0.14 -1.63 -0.59
CA MET A 281 1.37 -2.08 -1.25
C MET A 281 1.95 -3.35 -0.61
N LEU A 282 1.99 -3.39 0.73
CA LEU A 282 2.73 -4.42 1.47
C LEU A 282 1.90 -5.62 1.91
N SER A 283 0.57 -5.51 1.96
CA SER A 283 -0.29 -6.56 2.53
C SER A 283 -1.11 -7.35 1.51
N TYR A 284 -0.99 -7.06 0.22
CA TYR A 284 -1.89 -7.59 -0.83
C TYR A 284 -1.13 -8.35 -1.94
N GLY A 285 0.06 -8.88 -1.66
CA GLY A 285 0.82 -9.72 -2.59
C GLY A 285 1.58 -8.97 -3.68
N SER A 286 2.05 -7.74 -3.39
CA SER A 286 2.88 -6.96 -4.32
C SER A 286 3.93 -6.11 -3.62
N ALA A 287 4.34 -6.52 -2.42
CA ALA A 287 5.22 -5.79 -1.53
C ALA A 287 6.61 -5.60 -2.12
N GLU A 288 7.21 -6.65 -2.69
CA GLU A 288 8.55 -6.60 -3.28
C GLU A 288 8.59 -5.62 -4.47
N ALA A 289 7.63 -5.77 -5.39
CA ALA A 289 7.51 -4.91 -6.55
C ALA A 289 7.24 -3.46 -6.14
N SER A 290 6.43 -3.25 -5.10
CA SER A 290 6.15 -1.93 -4.54
C SER A 290 7.40 -1.28 -3.97
N LEU A 291 8.19 -2.01 -3.16
CA LEU A 291 9.45 -1.50 -2.61
C LEU A 291 10.45 -1.13 -3.71
N ARG A 292 10.55 -1.93 -4.78
CA ARG A 292 11.38 -1.60 -5.94
C ARG A 292 10.94 -0.32 -6.63
N LEU A 293 9.64 -0.11 -6.85
CA LEU A 293 9.17 1.12 -7.48
C LEU A 293 9.33 2.34 -6.57
N LEU A 294 9.05 2.21 -5.27
CA LEU A 294 9.31 3.27 -4.29
C LEU A 294 10.80 3.66 -4.30
N TRP A 295 11.70 2.68 -4.37
CA TRP A 295 13.14 2.93 -4.47
C TRP A 295 13.52 3.62 -5.79
N LYS A 296 13.01 3.09 -6.92
CA LYS A 296 13.25 3.63 -8.26
C LYS A 296 12.90 5.13 -8.36
N PHE A 297 11.79 5.53 -7.75
CA PHE A 297 11.30 6.92 -7.79
C PHE A 297 11.79 7.79 -6.62
N GLY A 298 12.57 7.26 -5.68
CA GLY A 298 13.04 8.01 -4.50
C GLY A 298 11.96 8.29 -3.46
N ILE A 299 10.84 7.58 -3.52
CA ILE A 299 9.76 7.70 -2.54
C ILE A 299 10.09 6.88 -1.28
N LEU A 300 10.86 5.79 -1.43
CA LEU A 300 11.29 4.97 -0.29
C LEU A 300 12.11 5.78 0.72
N GLU A 301 12.91 6.74 0.25
CA GLU A 301 13.70 7.66 1.09
C GLU A 301 12.82 8.56 1.96
N ILE A 302 11.57 8.81 1.55
CA ILE A 302 10.61 9.63 2.29
C ILE A 302 9.83 8.75 3.28
N LEU A 303 9.39 7.57 2.82
CA LEU A 303 8.45 6.74 3.59
C LEU A 303 9.13 5.71 4.49
N LEU A 304 10.21 5.08 4.03
CA LEU A 304 10.95 4.07 4.79
C LEU A 304 12.46 4.41 4.80
N PRO A 305 12.84 5.53 5.45
CA PRO A 305 14.21 6.07 5.33
C PRO A 305 15.30 5.12 5.84
N ILE A 306 14.95 4.27 6.81
CA ILE A 306 15.91 3.32 7.38
C ILE A 306 16.23 2.20 6.37
N GLN A 307 15.22 1.70 5.67
CA GLN A 307 15.39 0.70 4.62
C GLN A 307 16.07 1.31 3.40
N ALA A 308 15.77 2.58 3.07
CA ALA A 308 16.51 3.31 2.05
C ALA A 308 18.00 3.43 2.39
N ALA A 309 18.35 3.77 3.64
CA ALA A 309 19.74 3.84 4.11
C ALA A 309 20.48 2.50 3.92
N TYR A 310 19.79 1.39 4.21
CA TYR A 310 20.32 0.05 3.99
C TYR A 310 20.61 -0.23 2.49
N LEU A 311 19.69 0.13 1.59
CA LEU A 311 19.90 -0.04 0.14
C LEU A 311 21.09 0.79 -0.36
N VAL A 312 21.25 2.01 0.15
CA VAL A 312 22.42 2.86 -0.18
C VAL A 312 23.72 2.21 0.33
N LYS A 313 23.76 1.80 1.60
CA LYS A 313 24.95 1.20 2.23
C LYS A 313 25.38 -0.10 1.53
N SER A 314 24.43 -0.90 1.08
CA SER A 314 24.69 -2.14 0.32
C SER A 314 25.06 -1.91 -1.15
N GLY A 315 25.10 -0.65 -1.62
CA GLY A 315 25.40 -0.31 -3.02
C GLY A 315 24.28 -0.71 -3.99
N PHE A 316 23.05 -0.85 -3.50
CA PHE A 316 21.89 -1.26 -4.30
C PHE A 316 21.34 -0.08 -5.11
N LYS A 317 21.59 -0.09 -6.43
CA LYS A 317 21.20 1.01 -7.32
C LYS A 317 19.68 1.08 -7.52
N ARG A 318 19.13 2.27 -7.83
CA ARG A 318 17.68 2.48 -8.04
C ARG A 318 17.02 1.65 -9.15
N ARG A 319 17.80 1.13 -10.10
CA ARG A 319 17.33 0.26 -11.20
C ARG A 319 17.94 -1.13 -11.13
N ASP A 320 18.45 -1.52 -9.97
CA ASP A 320 19.05 -2.82 -9.78
C ASP A 320 17.98 -3.92 -9.86
N LYS A 321 18.35 -5.02 -10.52
CA LYS A 321 17.52 -6.22 -10.67
C LYS A 321 17.90 -7.32 -9.68
N ARG A 322 19.04 -7.18 -8.99
CA ARG A 322 19.46 -8.11 -7.94
C ARG A 322 18.42 -8.17 -6.83
N THR A 323 18.43 -9.26 -6.07
CA THR A 323 17.70 -9.38 -4.81
C THR A 323 18.65 -9.16 -3.64
N ASN A 324 18.08 -8.92 -2.47
CA ASN A 324 18.74 -8.87 -1.16
C ASN A 324 17.79 -9.45 -0.11
N MET A 325 18.20 -9.50 1.16
CA MET A 325 17.35 -10.12 2.19
C MET A 325 16.01 -9.39 2.35
N LEU A 326 16.00 -8.06 2.37
CA LEU A 326 14.76 -7.26 2.46
C LEU A 326 13.76 -7.64 1.35
N LEU A 327 14.21 -7.61 0.10
CA LEU A 327 13.34 -7.91 -1.05
C LEU A 327 12.93 -9.39 -1.06
N SER A 328 13.79 -10.30 -0.61
CA SER A 328 13.48 -11.73 -0.54
C SER A 328 12.43 -12.04 0.54
N LEU A 329 12.49 -11.38 1.70
CA LEU A 329 11.45 -11.48 2.74
C LEU A 329 10.09 -11.08 2.17
N PHE A 330 10.03 -9.95 1.47
CA PHE A 330 8.78 -9.47 0.88
C PHE A 330 8.34 -10.29 -0.35
N ALA A 331 9.25 -10.86 -1.13
CA ALA A 331 8.92 -11.79 -2.20
C ALA A 331 8.27 -13.07 -1.65
N ASN A 332 8.80 -13.62 -0.56
CA ASN A 332 8.22 -14.78 0.11
C ASN A 332 6.88 -14.45 0.77
N LEU A 333 6.71 -13.24 1.31
CA LEU A 333 5.40 -12.76 1.77
C LEU A 333 4.41 -12.70 0.59
N ASP A 334 4.83 -12.16 -0.55
CA ASP A 334 3.98 -12.02 -1.73
C ASP A 334 3.48 -13.36 -2.27
N LYS A 335 4.26 -14.45 -2.16
CA LYS A 335 3.82 -15.80 -2.51
C LYS A 335 2.61 -16.28 -1.69
N LEU A 336 2.41 -15.75 -0.49
CA LEU A 336 1.36 -16.17 0.45
C LEU A 336 0.11 -15.30 0.36
N LEU A 337 0.20 -14.11 -0.22
CA LEU A 337 -0.87 -13.11 -0.20
C LEU A 337 -1.47 -12.88 -1.58
N ALA A 338 -2.69 -12.37 -1.61
CA ALA A 338 -3.37 -11.94 -2.83
C ALA A 338 -4.36 -10.81 -2.52
N PRO A 339 -4.95 -10.14 -3.54
CA PRO A 339 -5.91 -9.06 -3.30
C PRO A 339 -7.10 -9.43 -2.41
N ASP A 340 -7.58 -10.67 -2.52
CA ASP A 340 -8.67 -11.28 -1.74
C ASP A 340 -8.18 -12.00 -0.47
N ARG A 341 -6.87 -12.09 -0.28
CA ARG A 341 -6.21 -12.78 0.82
C ARG A 341 -5.11 -11.89 1.44
N PRO A 342 -5.46 -10.74 2.03
CA PRO A 342 -4.47 -9.81 2.58
C PRO A 342 -4.00 -10.21 3.97
N CYS A 343 -2.92 -9.59 4.43
CA CYS A 343 -2.48 -9.69 5.83
C CYS A 343 -2.72 -8.41 6.65
N HIS A 344 -2.73 -8.53 7.97
CA HIS A 344 -2.73 -7.37 8.86
C HIS A 344 -1.42 -6.59 8.78
N SER A 345 -1.46 -5.27 9.01
CA SER A 345 -0.30 -4.40 8.85
C SER A 345 0.84 -4.69 9.83
N SER A 346 0.54 -5.32 10.96
CA SER A 346 1.55 -5.69 11.97
C SER A 346 2.59 -6.67 11.41
N LEU A 347 2.20 -7.51 10.45
CA LEU A 347 3.08 -8.52 9.86
C LEU A 347 4.23 -7.90 9.06
N TRP A 348 3.93 -7.02 8.09
CA TRP A 348 4.99 -6.38 7.31
C TRP A 348 5.83 -5.44 8.18
N LEU A 349 5.25 -4.83 9.21
CA LEU A 349 6.01 -4.00 10.15
C LEU A 349 6.99 -4.85 10.99
N ALA A 350 6.55 -6.02 11.46
CA ALA A 350 7.40 -6.99 12.13
C ALA A 350 8.56 -7.47 11.23
N ILE A 351 8.30 -7.72 9.94
CA ILE A 351 9.33 -8.10 8.95
C ILE A 351 10.35 -6.97 8.76
N LEU A 352 9.91 -5.71 8.69
CA LEU A 352 10.83 -4.56 8.58
C LEU A 352 11.72 -4.41 9.81
N ALA A 353 11.17 -4.63 11.02
CA ALA A 353 11.92 -4.58 12.28
C ALA A 353 12.95 -5.73 12.37
N LEU A 354 12.57 -6.94 11.97
CA LEU A 354 13.49 -8.08 11.86
C LEU A 354 14.66 -7.76 10.93
N HIS A 355 14.36 -7.30 9.71
CA HIS A 355 15.38 -6.94 8.74
C HIS A 355 16.31 -5.84 9.26
N LYS A 356 15.76 -4.82 9.93
CA LYS A 356 16.55 -3.74 10.56
C LYS A 356 17.53 -4.29 11.59
N ALA A 357 17.10 -5.22 12.45
CA ALA A 357 17.93 -5.82 13.48
C ALA A 357 19.09 -6.63 12.86
N LEU A 358 18.78 -7.45 11.86
CA LEU A 358 19.76 -8.24 11.13
C LEU A 358 20.78 -7.37 10.35
N ALA A 359 20.31 -6.31 9.70
CA ALA A 359 21.18 -5.37 8.99
C ALA A 359 22.09 -4.57 9.94
N ALA A 360 21.71 -4.42 11.22
CA ALA A 360 22.51 -3.74 12.23
C ALA A 360 23.55 -4.68 12.87
N LYS A 361 23.14 -5.90 13.23
CA LYS A 361 23.99 -6.96 13.77
C LYS A 361 23.66 -8.28 13.04
N PRO A 362 24.46 -8.66 12.02
CA PRO A 362 24.31 -9.95 11.34
C PRO A 362 24.32 -11.12 12.32
N ARG A 363 23.55 -12.16 12.02
CA ARG A 363 23.37 -13.34 12.90
C ARG A 363 23.65 -14.64 12.16
N HIS A 364 23.96 -15.69 12.90
CA HIS A 364 24.01 -17.03 12.31
C HIS A 364 22.61 -17.48 11.84
N PRO A 365 22.51 -18.23 10.72
CA PRO A 365 21.24 -18.76 10.23
C PRO A 365 20.47 -19.58 11.27
N SER A 366 21.17 -20.29 12.16
CA SER A 366 20.59 -21.05 13.27
C SER A 366 19.87 -20.16 14.29
N VAL A 367 20.42 -18.97 14.62
CA VAL A 367 19.77 -18.01 15.53
C VAL A 367 18.46 -17.52 14.91
N VAL A 368 18.47 -17.20 13.62
CA VAL A 368 17.27 -16.74 12.91
C VAL A 368 16.23 -17.85 12.80
N ALA A 369 16.66 -19.09 12.54
CA ALA A 369 15.80 -20.27 12.52
C ALA A 369 15.13 -20.50 13.88
N ALA A 370 15.92 -20.57 14.95
CA ALA A 370 15.45 -20.82 16.30
C ALA A 370 14.50 -19.71 16.76
N PHE A 371 14.82 -18.44 16.47
CA PHE A 371 13.91 -17.33 16.75
C PHE A 371 12.57 -17.48 16.00
N SER A 372 12.61 -17.78 14.70
CA SER A 372 11.38 -17.94 13.90
C SER A 372 10.50 -19.09 14.41
N LEU A 373 11.11 -20.22 14.80
CA LEU A 373 10.43 -21.36 15.38
C LEU A 373 9.88 -21.05 16.78
N ALA A 374 10.63 -20.33 17.61
CA ALA A 374 10.14 -19.89 18.92
C ALA A 374 8.92 -18.97 18.80
N VAL A 375 8.92 -18.05 17.82
CA VAL A 375 7.75 -17.20 17.52
C VAL A 375 6.56 -18.04 17.07
N HIS A 376 6.78 -19.07 16.24
CA HIS A 376 5.73 -19.96 15.77
C HIS A 376 5.13 -20.83 16.90
N ASN A 377 5.97 -21.41 17.75
CA ASN A 377 5.60 -22.30 18.85
C ASN A 377 5.15 -21.52 20.10
N GLY A 378 5.09 -20.18 20.03
CA GLY A 378 4.57 -19.32 21.09
C GLY A 378 5.47 -19.16 22.28
N GLY A 379 6.78 -19.22 22.04
CA GLY A 379 7.78 -18.75 22.98
C GLY A 379 8.74 -19.80 23.50
N ASP A 380 8.55 -21.08 23.17
CA ASP A 380 9.45 -22.15 23.62
C ASP A 380 10.78 -22.11 22.85
N VAL A 381 11.73 -21.34 23.39
CA VAL A 381 13.06 -21.19 22.82
C VAL A 381 13.85 -22.50 22.90
N GLN A 382 13.63 -23.29 23.95
CA GLN A 382 14.34 -24.55 24.14
C GLN A 382 13.94 -25.57 23.06
N GLU A 383 12.63 -25.79 22.87
CA GLU A 383 12.12 -26.64 21.81
C GLU A 383 12.58 -26.15 20.42
N ALA A 384 12.51 -24.83 20.19
CA ALA A 384 12.94 -24.24 18.93
C ALA A 384 14.43 -24.47 18.62
N VAL A 385 15.30 -24.40 19.63
CA VAL A 385 16.74 -24.70 19.52
C VAL A 385 16.97 -26.18 19.21
N GLU A 386 16.24 -27.09 19.87
CA GLU A 386 16.33 -28.53 19.62
C GLU A 386 15.91 -28.90 18.19
N ILE A 387 14.83 -28.29 17.69
CA ILE A 387 14.36 -28.46 16.30
C ILE A 387 15.39 -27.88 15.34
N THR A 388 15.92 -26.69 15.62
CA THR A 388 16.88 -26.00 14.74
C THR A 388 18.12 -26.83 14.47
N ARG A 389 18.62 -27.57 15.47
CA ARG A 389 19.78 -28.44 15.32
C ARG A 389 19.57 -29.62 14.38
N LYS A 390 18.32 -30.02 14.17
CA LYS A 390 17.95 -31.10 13.24
C LYS A 390 17.86 -30.59 11.79
N ILE A 391 17.92 -29.27 11.57
CA ILE A 391 17.89 -28.68 10.23
C ILE A 391 19.21 -28.95 9.53
N THR A 392 19.16 -29.78 8.48
CA THR A 392 20.29 -30.07 7.59
C THR A 392 20.26 -29.25 6.30
N LYS A 393 19.17 -28.49 6.08
CA LYS A 393 18.91 -27.73 4.88
C LYS A 393 19.95 -26.60 4.70
N PRO A 394 20.50 -26.39 3.48
CA PRO A 394 21.43 -25.30 3.24
C PRO A 394 20.72 -23.94 3.39
N HIS A 395 21.40 -22.99 4.02
CA HIS A 395 20.95 -21.61 4.12
C HIS A 395 21.39 -20.80 2.90
N ASN A 396 20.75 -19.66 2.67
CA ASN A 396 21.12 -18.74 1.61
C ASN A 396 22.40 -17.96 1.97
N LYS A 397 23.51 -18.27 1.29
CA LYS A 397 24.82 -17.60 1.48
C LYS A 397 24.92 -16.22 0.84
N GLY A 398 23.91 -15.78 0.08
CA GLY A 398 23.93 -14.52 -0.66
C GLY A 398 23.59 -13.29 0.18
N PHE A 399 23.24 -13.45 1.45
CA PHE A 399 22.78 -12.36 2.32
C PHE A 399 23.88 -11.88 3.26
N LEU A 400 24.11 -10.57 3.30
CA LEU A 400 25.12 -9.91 4.15
C LEU A 400 24.72 -9.93 5.64
N GLU A 401 23.43 -10.16 5.88
CA GLU A 401 22.78 -10.23 7.18
C GLU A 401 23.01 -11.58 7.89
N LEU A 402 23.47 -12.58 7.15
CA LEU A 402 23.72 -13.93 7.65
C LEU A 402 25.22 -14.19 7.77
N LEU A 403 25.66 -14.56 8.96
CA LEU A 403 27.03 -14.98 9.22
C LEU A 403 27.27 -16.41 8.71
N GLU A 404 28.54 -16.76 8.51
CA GLU A 404 28.90 -18.16 8.26
C GLU A 404 28.43 -19.04 9.44
N PRO A 405 27.92 -20.26 9.18
CA PRO A 405 27.42 -21.12 10.24
C PRO A 405 28.52 -21.50 11.22
N GLU A 406 28.26 -21.30 12.51
CA GLU A 406 29.12 -21.78 13.59
C GLU A 406 28.34 -22.73 14.50
N LYS A 407 29.03 -23.74 15.05
CA LYS A 407 28.43 -24.68 16.00
C LYS A 407 28.37 -24.02 17.38
N LEU A 408 27.27 -23.35 17.65
CA LEU A 408 26.93 -22.84 18.98
C LEU A 408 26.42 -23.98 19.87
N ASP A 409 26.82 -23.96 21.14
CA ASP A 409 26.20 -24.80 22.16
C ASP A 409 24.75 -24.37 22.43
N SER A 410 24.02 -25.12 23.27
CA SER A 410 22.57 -24.90 23.40
C SER A 410 22.28 -23.57 24.07
N GLN A 411 23.08 -23.27 25.10
CA GLN A 411 22.89 -22.09 25.93
C GLN A 411 23.28 -20.83 25.16
N ALA A 412 24.43 -20.84 24.49
CA ALA A 412 24.88 -19.76 23.62
C ALA A 412 23.86 -19.47 22.51
N LEU A 413 23.25 -20.50 21.92
CA LEU A 413 22.21 -20.31 20.91
C LEU A 413 20.93 -19.69 21.51
N MET A 414 20.53 -20.10 22.71
CA MET A 414 19.39 -19.49 23.42
C MET A 414 19.66 -18.02 23.76
N ASP A 415 20.84 -17.72 24.31
CA ASP A 415 21.26 -16.36 24.66
C ASP A 415 21.27 -15.45 23.42
N GLU A 416 21.79 -15.93 22.30
CA GLU A 416 21.78 -15.22 21.02
C GLU A 416 20.35 -14.99 20.47
N VAL A 417 19.43 -15.94 20.67
CA VAL A 417 18.01 -15.78 20.29
C VAL A 417 17.34 -14.70 21.14
N MET A 418 17.62 -14.66 22.45
CA MET A 418 17.07 -13.64 23.35
C MET A 418 17.64 -12.24 23.05
N ASP A 419 18.96 -12.13 22.78
CA ASP A 419 19.59 -10.89 22.33
C ASP A 419 19.03 -10.44 20.97
N PHE A 420 18.73 -11.40 20.08
CA PHE A 420 18.10 -11.08 18.80
C PHE A 420 16.67 -10.57 18.94
N ASP A 421 15.84 -11.20 19.79
CA ASP A 421 14.51 -10.72 20.14
C ASP A 421 14.54 -9.27 20.68
N PHE A 422 15.47 -8.98 21.60
CA PHE A 422 15.66 -7.64 22.13
C PHE A 422 16.01 -6.64 21.02
N ALA A 423 16.95 -6.99 20.14
CA ALA A 423 17.36 -6.14 19.03
C ALA A 423 16.21 -5.85 18.04
N ILE A 424 15.29 -6.80 17.81
CA ILE A 424 14.11 -6.60 16.97
C ILE A 424 13.13 -5.63 17.62
N LYS A 425 12.88 -5.77 18.93
CA LYS A 425 12.01 -4.86 19.69
C LYS A 425 12.58 -3.44 19.73
N GLU A 426 13.91 -3.29 19.85
CA GLU A 426 14.59 -2.01 19.76
C GLU A 426 14.47 -1.41 18.35
N ALA A 427 14.73 -2.20 17.31
CA ALA A 427 14.57 -1.81 15.92
C ALA A 427 13.16 -1.29 15.60
N LEU A 428 12.12 -1.96 16.12
CA LEU A 428 10.74 -1.52 16.00
C LEU A 428 10.50 -0.15 16.67
N GLY A 429 11.09 0.08 17.85
CA GLY A 429 11.05 1.37 18.52
C GLY A 429 11.70 2.49 17.71
N GLN A 430 12.90 2.23 17.16
CA GLN A 430 13.62 3.18 16.31
C GLN A 430 12.83 3.59 15.06
N MET A 431 12.04 2.68 14.48
CA MET A 431 11.19 2.96 13.31
C MET A 431 10.01 3.91 13.63
N THR A 432 9.70 4.10 14.92
CA THR A 432 8.62 4.99 15.38
C THR A 432 9.14 6.31 15.96
N ASP A 433 10.45 6.52 15.95
CA ASP A 433 11.10 7.69 16.54
C ASP A 433 11.74 8.59 15.45
N GLY A 434 11.30 9.85 15.41
CA GLY A 434 11.77 10.82 14.41
C GLY A 434 13.27 11.12 14.50
N GLN A 435 13.90 11.02 15.68
CA GLN A 435 15.34 11.25 15.85
C GLN A 435 16.15 10.15 15.16
N PHE A 436 15.76 8.89 15.34
CA PHE A 436 16.42 7.76 14.70
C PHE A 436 16.22 7.77 13.18
N ILE A 437 15.03 8.16 12.71
CA ILE A 437 14.76 8.34 11.28
C ILE A 437 15.66 9.45 10.70
N SER A 438 15.73 10.61 11.36
CA SER A 438 16.58 11.72 10.94
C SER A 438 18.07 11.33 10.93
N LYS A 439 18.52 10.57 11.93
CA LYS A 439 19.89 10.02 11.98
C LYS A 439 20.19 9.06 10.85
N ALA A 440 19.23 8.19 10.48
CA ALA A 440 19.38 7.31 9.33
C ALA A 440 19.59 8.13 8.06
N MET A 441 18.82 9.21 7.88
CA MET A 441 18.90 10.14 6.74
C MET A 441 20.22 10.89 6.66
N ALA A 442 20.78 11.30 7.80
CA ALA A 442 22.08 11.95 7.87
C ALA A 442 23.22 11.08 7.31
N ALA A 443 23.05 9.75 7.28
CA ALA A 443 24.05 8.84 6.73
C ALA A 443 24.14 8.87 5.18
N TYR A 444 23.26 9.59 4.48
CA TYR A 444 23.27 9.68 3.02
C TYR A 444 22.92 11.09 2.49
N PRO A 445 23.94 11.91 2.11
CA PRO A 445 23.79 13.35 1.83
C PRO A 445 22.83 13.75 0.69
N GLN A 446 22.54 12.82 -0.22
CA GLN A 446 21.76 13.09 -1.44
C GLN A 446 20.25 12.94 -1.26
N ALA A 447 19.81 12.53 -0.07
CA ALA A 447 18.41 12.24 0.14
C ALA A 447 17.66 13.38 0.81
N PRO A 448 16.35 13.51 0.51
CA PRO A 448 15.53 14.55 1.09
C PRO A 448 15.50 14.41 2.61
N HIS A 449 15.68 15.49 3.36
CA HIS A 449 15.44 15.45 4.80
C HIS A 449 13.98 15.02 5.04
N SER A 450 13.81 13.88 5.70
CA SER A 450 12.51 13.41 6.14
C SER A 450 12.59 12.90 7.57
N ASP A 451 11.70 13.44 8.40
CA ASP A 451 11.41 13.02 9.77
C ASP A 451 10.06 12.29 9.84
N MET A 452 9.62 11.72 8.71
CA MET A 452 8.28 11.17 8.55
C MET A 452 8.10 9.89 9.36
N VAL A 453 7.46 10.02 10.52
CA VAL A 453 6.89 8.88 11.27
C VAL A 453 5.40 8.80 10.96
N PHE A 454 4.99 7.74 10.25
CA PHE A 454 3.57 7.50 9.93
C PHE A 454 2.97 6.26 10.63
N ILE A 455 3.78 5.48 11.34
CA ILE A 455 3.33 4.29 12.09
C ILE A 455 2.56 4.74 13.34
N PRO A 456 1.26 4.41 13.48
CA PRO A 456 0.50 4.72 14.68
C PRO A 456 0.95 3.88 15.88
N LEU A 457 0.74 4.40 17.10
CA LEU A 457 1.06 3.68 18.34
C LEU A 457 0.37 2.30 18.42
N GLN A 458 -0.89 2.21 17.99
CA GLN A 458 -1.62 0.93 18.01
C GLN A 458 -0.92 -0.12 17.13
N LEU A 459 -0.53 0.27 15.91
CA LEU A 459 0.16 -0.62 14.99
C LEU A 459 1.55 -1.05 15.54
N TYR A 460 2.25 -0.14 16.21
CA TYR A 460 3.49 -0.46 16.92
C TYR A 460 3.25 -1.51 18.01
N VAL A 461 2.21 -1.35 18.83
CA VAL A 461 1.84 -2.31 19.88
C VAL A 461 1.50 -3.66 19.25
N ASP A 462 0.68 -3.70 18.19
CA ASP A 462 0.29 -4.93 17.52
C ASP A 462 1.49 -5.67 16.91
N ALA A 463 2.44 -4.95 16.30
CA ALA A 463 3.68 -5.54 15.80
C ALA A 463 4.59 -6.04 16.93
N ARG A 464 4.68 -5.32 18.05
CA ARG A 464 5.46 -5.74 19.22
C ARG A 464 4.92 -7.03 19.85
N ARG A 465 3.59 -7.19 19.89
CA ARG A 465 2.91 -8.40 20.41
C ARG A 465 3.27 -9.66 19.65
N VAL A 466 3.69 -9.57 18.39
CA VAL A 466 4.22 -10.72 17.62
C VAL A 466 5.38 -11.38 18.39
N PHE A 467 6.25 -10.58 18.99
CA PHE A 467 7.49 -11.01 19.65
C PHE A 467 7.40 -11.18 21.18
N GLU A 468 6.28 -10.81 21.80
CA GLU A 468 6.11 -10.92 23.27
C GLU A 468 6.08 -12.37 23.79
N CYS A 469 5.91 -13.34 22.89
CA CYS A 469 5.92 -14.75 23.24
C CYS A 469 7.33 -15.28 23.56
N VAL A 470 8.38 -14.75 22.94
CA VAL A 470 9.75 -15.24 23.11
C VAL A 470 10.23 -14.95 24.53
N LYS A 471 10.43 -16.01 25.33
CA LYS A 471 10.86 -15.94 26.73
C LYS A 471 11.80 -17.09 27.04
N GLU A 472 12.79 -16.83 27.88
CA GLU A 472 13.86 -17.77 28.23
C GLU A 472 13.34 -19.04 28.96
N ASN A 473 12.24 -18.95 29.72
CA ASN A 473 11.76 -20.03 30.59
C ASN A 473 10.22 -20.05 30.79
N ALA A 474 9.45 -19.58 29.82
CA ALA A 474 8.00 -19.50 29.97
C ALA A 474 7.28 -19.93 28.70
N VAL A 475 6.75 -21.16 28.72
CA VAL A 475 5.56 -21.48 27.92
C VAL A 475 4.50 -20.47 28.34
N LEU A 476 4.02 -19.64 27.41
CA LEU A 476 2.82 -18.86 27.65
C LEU A 476 1.70 -19.85 28.02
N LYS A 477 1.34 -19.94 29.31
CA LYS A 477 0.23 -20.78 29.77
C LYS A 477 -1.01 -20.43 28.95
N GLY A 478 -1.48 -21.36 28.12
CA GLY A 478 -2.64 -21.19 27.24
C GLY A 478 -2.32 -20.87 25.77
N PHE A 479 -1.05 -20.77 25.36
CA PHE A 479 -0.71 -20.75 23.93
C PHE A 479 -0.80 -22.16 23.34
N VAL A 480 -1.57 -22.29 22.26
CA VAL A 480 -1.63 -23.52 21.47
C VAL A 480 -1.02 -23.19 20.10
N PRO A 481 0.12 -23.81 19.73
CA PRO A 481 0.68 -23.67 18.40
C PRO A 481 -0.36 -24.03 17.35
N LYS A 482 -0.35 -23.29 16.24
CA LYS A 482 -1.25 -23.61 15.13
C LYS A 482 -0.87 -24.99 14.59
N GLN A 483 -1.80 -25.94 14.66
CA GLN A 483 -1.58 -27.32 14.22
C GLN A 483 -1.81 -27.53 12.71
N ASP A 484 -2.61 -26.68 12.08
CA ASP A 484 -2.87 -26.73 10.63
C ASP A 484 -1.84 -25.88 9.87
N SER A 485 -1.33 -26.41 8.75
CA SER A 485 -0.44 -25.69 7.84
C SER A 485 -1.19 -24.69 6.93
N LYS A 486 -2.52 -24.77 6.87
CA LYS A 486 -3.34 -23.93 6.00
C LYS A 486 -3.58 -22.55 6.62
N ILE A 487 -3.26 -21.49 5.89
CA ILE A 487 -3.42 -20.10 6.35
C ILE A 487 -4.90 -19.73 6.46
N ASP A 488 -5.32 -19.20 7.61
CA ASP A 488 -6.64 -18.59 7.80
C ASP A 488 -6.54 -17.09 7.50
N TYR A 489 -6.91 -16.70 6.28
CA TYR A 489 -6.81 -15.31 5.83
C TYR A 489 -7.78 -14.36 6.56
N THR A 490 -8.89 -14.86 7.11
CA THR A 490 -9.79 -14.03 7.92
C THR A 490 -9.09 -13.64 9.21
N SER A 491 -8.48 -14.60 9.89
CA SER A 491 -7.69 -14.37 11.11
C SER A 491 -6.41 -13.57 10.84
N LEU A 492 -5.72 -13.83 9.71
CA LEU A 492 -4.52 -13.11 9.32
C LEU A 492 -4.80 -11.63 9.03
N SER A 493 -5.91 -11.33 8.35
CA SER A 493 -6.30 -9.96 7.98
C SER A 493 -6.78 -9.15 9.19
N SER A 494 -7.37 -9.81 10.20
CA SER A 494 -7.79 -9.18 11.46
C SER A 494 -6.66 -8.98 12.46
N GLY A 495 -5.49 -9.59 12.21
CA GLY A 495 -4.30 -9.46 13.06
C GLY A 495 -4.25 -10.44 14.22
N ASP A 496 -4.95 -11.58 14.11
CA ASP A 496 -4.89 -12.65 15.11
C ASP A 496 -3.45 -13.15 15.30
N LEU A 497 -2.99 -13.17 16.55
CA LEU A 497 -1.56 -13.36 16.86
C LEU A 497 -1.03 -14.74 16.45
N PRO A 498 -1.70 -15.87 16.75
CA PRO A 498 -1.29 -17.19 16.25
C PRO A 498 -1.06 -17.20 14.74
N GLU A 499 -1.99 -16.62 13.97
CA GLU A 499 -1.91 -16.62 12.51
C GLU A 499 -0.80 -15.69 11.99
N VAL A 500 -0.70 -14.48 12.53
CA VAL A 500 0.37 -13.53 12.18
C VAL A 500 1.75 -14.12 12.49
N ARG A 501 1.93 -14.76 13.65
CA ARG A 501 3.19 -15.42 14.03
C ARG A 501 3.54 -16.59 13.12
N HIS A 502 2.55 -17.41 12.77
CA HIS A 502 2.74 -18.52 11.83
C HIS A 502 3.23 -18.03 10.47
N VAL A 503 2.57 -17.04 9.88
CA VAL A 503 2.97 -16.49 8.57
C VAL A 503 4.31 -15.77 8.66
N PHE A 504 4.55 -15.01 9.74
CA PHE A 504 5.85 -14.38 10.00
C PHE A 504 6.99 -15.41 10.00
N ALA A 505 6.86 -16.47 10.83
CA ALA A 505 7.88 -17.50 10.96
C ALA A 505 8.15 -18.19 9.62
N ARG A 506 7.09 -18.53 8.87
CA ARG A 506 7.21 -19.12 7.53
C ARG A 506 7.98 -18.24 6.56
N VAL A 507 7.63 -16.95 6.46
CA VAL A 507 8.32 -16.00 5.57
C VAL A 507 9.81 -15.88 5.90
N VAL A 508 10.14 -15.80 7.20
CA VAL A 508 11.53 -15.70 7.66
C VAL A 508 12.29 -16.98 7.35
N PHE A 509 11.70 -18.13 7.69
CA PHE A 509 12.33 -19.43 7.48
C PHE A 509 12.57 -19.72 5.99
N ASP A 510 11.57 -19.51 5.14
CA ASP A 510 11.66 -19.71 3.68
C ASP A 510 12.66 -18.73 3.03
N THR A 511 12.94 -17.59 3.68
CA THR A 511 13.98 -16.66 3.22
C THR A 511 15.38 -17.15 3.57
N VAL A 512 15.59 -17.61 4.81
CA VAL A 512 16.91 -18.09 5.27
C VAL A 512 17.25 -19.45 4.65
N PHE A 513 16.27 -20.35 4.56
CA PHE A 513 16.38 -21.69 4.02
C PHE A 513 15.41 -21.87 2.84
N PRO A 514 15.76 -21.39 1.62
CA PRO A 514 14.89 -21.46 0.46
C PRO A 514 14.56 -22.91 0.09
N LEU A 515 13.33 -23.19 -0.34
CA LEU A 515 12.95 -24.50 -0.89
C LEU A 515 13.77 -24.83 -2.13
N ASP A 516 14.12 -26.11 -2.31
CA ASP A 516 14.84 -26.55 -3.49
C ASP A 516 13.96 -26.33 -4.72
N PRO A 517 14.45 -25.71 -5.83
CA PRO A 517 13.62 -25.40 -7.00
C PRO A 517 12.91 -26.61 -7.61
N SER A 518 13.40 -27.82 -7.35
CA SER A 518 12.82 -29.09 -7.83
C SER A 518 11.59 -29.56 -7.06
N GLN A 519 11.20 -28.90 -5.96
CA GLN A 519 10.02 -29.24 -5.15
C GLN A 519 8.80 -28.32 -5.42
N GLU A 520 8.91 -27.34 -6.32
CA GLU A 520 7.82 -26.43 -6.72
C GLU A 520 7.07 -26.84 -8.01
N LEU A 521 7.27 -28.07 -8.53
CA LEU A 521 6.62 -28.60 -9.76
C LEU A 521 5.46 -29.56 -9.47
#